data_AF-A0A1B8YAH0-F1
#
_entry.id   AF-A0A1B8YAH0-F1
#
_cell.length_a   1.000
_cell.length_b   1.000
_cell.length_c   1.000
_cell.angle_alpha   90.00
_cell.angle_beta   90.00
_cell.angle_gamma   90.00
#
_symmetry.space_group_name_H-M   'P 1'
#
loop_
_entity.id
_entity.type
_entity.pdbx_description
1 polymer ?
#
loop_
_entity_poly.entity_id
_entity_poly.type
_entity_poly.pdbx_seq_one_letter_code
_entity_poly.pdbx_strand_id
1 'polypeptide(L)'
;MSSTPRMSFTTLIKGYTKDKSKAVDSDSSSSKNKSQVEASLKLSTSKEFEEAKSSLGTEAPDPKGTPLLEPLFSSSKPKQDLFPYRGGSKQPTHSRGEALDFVLFLCANSAMKRTPELLCNAPCAPGYRKSKREGAPSCCYDCVPCVDGEMSNTSDASSCFRCPGYEMSNEQRTACVPKMINYLSYEETLGASLASIALVLFLTTSAVQGVFVKNWDTPIVRANNQNLSCLLLISLMLCFLCTLLFIGHPTQICCLLRQVTFGIVFTISVSSVLAKTLTVIIAFNATKPGSKLKKCIGSQVPIVFVTICSLGEIGICLIWMTFDPPFLETDILSERDTIILQCNEGSVTFFFCIIGYIGTLALLSFIAAFLAKDFPDRFNEAKNITFSMLGFCSVWGAFVPAYLSSKGSRMVAVEIFAILSSSAGLLGCIFGPKCYIIFLRPQLNTKVIAQ
;
A
#
# COMPACT_ATOMS: atom_id res chain seq x y z
N MET A 1 29.06 -64.60 -34.10
CA MET A 1 28.89 -64.70 -32.63
C MET A 1 29.25 -63.33 -32.05
N SER A 2 28.45 -62.61 -31.29
CA SER A 2 27.11 -62.84 -30.75
C SER A 2 26.54 -61.46 -30.39
N SER A 3 25.30 -61.25 -30.79
CA SER A 3 24.29 -60.25 -30.42
C SER A 3 24.37 -59.56 -29.06
N THR A 4 24.18 -58.23 -29.08
CA THR A 4 23.53 -57.42 -28.04
C THR A 4 22.14 -57.93 -27.67
N PRO A 5 21.67 -57.72 -26.43
CA PRO A 5 20.25 -57.50 -26.18
C PRO A 5 19.96 -56.10 -25.63
N ARG A 6 18.92 -55.50 -26.21
CA ARG A 6 18.15 -54.34 -25.74
C ARG A 6 17.64 -54.57 -24.32
N MET A 7 17.79 -53.57 -23.45
CA MET A 7 17.04 -53.51 -22.19
C MET A 7 15.69 -52.84 -22.46
N SER A 8 14.60 -53.54 -22.12
CA SER A 8 13.20 -53.16 -22.37
C SER A 8 12.67 -52.19 -21.29
N PHE A 9 11.72 -51.35 -21.70
CA PHE A 9 11.01 -50.30 -20.93
C PHE A 9 10.22 -50.80 -19.70
N THR A 10 10.26 -52.10 -19.41
CA THR A 10 9.52 -52.75 -18.31
C THR A 10 10.31 -52.77 -16.99
N THR A 11 11.62 -52.47 -16.99
CA THR A 11 12.47 -52.55 -15.78
C THR A 11 12.48 -51.25 -14.96
N LEU A 12 12.12 -50.10 -15.54
CA LEU A 12 12.06 -48.82 -14.82
C LEU A 12 10.72 -48.57 -14.09
N ILE A 13 9.65 -49.30 -14.43
CA ILE A 13 8.33 -49.17 -13.77
C ILE A 13 8.25 -49.96 -12.45
N LYS A 14 9.14 -50.94 -12.22
CA LYS A 14 9.21 -51.73 -10.97
C LYS A 14 9.99 -51.05 -9.83
N GLY A 15 10.66 -49.93 -10.09
CA GLY A 15 11.34 -49.12 -9.05
C GLY A 15 10.43 -48.07 -8.40
N TYR A 16 9.29 -47.73 -9.01
CA TYR A 16 8.42 -46.63 -8.55
C TYR A 16 7.21 -47.09 -7.72
N THR A 17 7.04 -48.40 -7.54
CA THR A 17 5.90 -49.00 -6.82
C THR A 17 6.26 -49.57 -5.44
N LYS A 18 7.47 -49.32 -4.92
CA LYS A 18 7.92 -49.87 -3.62
C LYS A 18 8.17 -48.84 -2.50
N ASP A 19 7.85 -47.56 -2.71
CA ASP A 19 7.88 -46.54 -1.64
C ASP A 19 6.54 -45.82 -1.42
N LYS A 20 5.43 -46.44 -1.88
CA LYS A 20 4.06 -45.97 -1.61
C LYS A 20 3.31 -46.80 -0.57
N SER A 21 4.03 -47.47 0.33
CA SER A 21 3.43 -48.32 1.40
C SER A 21 3.70 -47.84 2.83
N LYS A 22 4.11 -46.58 3.01
CA LYS A 22 4.12 -45.88 4.32
C LYS A 22 3.54 -44.47 4.18
N ALA A 23 2.25 -44.37 3.86
CA ALA A 23 1.43 -43.15 4.02
C ALA A 23 -0.04 -43.47 3.73
N VAL A 24 -0.58 -44.51 4.37
CA VAL A 24 -2.02 -44.82 4.37
C VAL A 24 -2.39 -45.01 5.82
N ASP A 25 -2.60 -43.90 6.52
CA ASP A 25 -3.30 -43.79 7.82
C ASP A 25 -3.37 -42.29 8.20
N SER A 26 -4.06 -41.47 7.40
CA SER A 26 -4.41 -40.08 7.76
C SER A 26 -5.59 -39.49 6.97
N ASP A 27 -6.37 -40.30 6.25
CA ASP A 27 -7.41 -39.81 5.32
C ASP A 27 -8.84 -40.04 5.83
N SER A 28 -9.11 -39.59 7.06
CA SER A 28 -10.45 -39.55 7.66
C SER A 28 -10.95 -38.13 7.96
N SER A 29 -10.16 -37.08 7.74
CA SER A 29 -10.56 -35.68 8.05
C SER A 29 -11.05 -34.87 6.83
N SER A 30 -10.86 -35.37 5.61
CA SER A 30 -11.13 -34.62 4.37
C SER A 30 -12.61 -34.62 3.94
N SER A 31 -13.40 -35.63 4.32
CA SER A 31 -14.83 -35.70 3.93
C SER A 31 -15.75 -34.79 4.77
N LYS A 32 -15.37 -34.46 6.02
CA LYS A 32 -16.13 -33.53 6.88
C LYS A 32 -15.93 -32.05 6.51
N ASN A 33 -14.80 -31.69 5.91
CA ASN A 33 -14.53 -30.29 5.52
C ASN A 33 -15.22 -29.88 4.21
N LYS A 34 -15.54 -30.83 3.32
CA LYS A 34 -16.20 -30.50 2.05
C LYS A 34 -17.67 -30.11 2.25
N SER A 35 -18.37 -30.75 3.18
CA SER A 35 -19.75 -30.39 3.56
C SER A 35 -19.83 -29.12 4.40
N GLN A 36 -18.80 -28.80 5.19
CA GLN A 36 -18.75 -27.59 6.03
C GLN A 36 -18.41 -26.32 5.21
N VAL A 37 -17.61 -26.46 4.15
CA VAL A 37 -17.31 -25.35 3.20
C VAL A 37 -18.51 -25.07 2.29
N GLU A 38 -19.24 -26.09 1.85
CA GLU A 38 -20.44 -25.92 1.00
C GLU A 38 -21.63 -25.34 1.80
N ALA A 39 -21.74 -25.63 3.10
CA ALA A 39 -22.70 -25.00 4.00
C ALA A 39 -22.33 -23.53 4.33
N SER A 40 -21.04 -23.20 4.40
CA SER A 40 -20.56 -21.83 4.63
C SER A 40 -20.73 -20.94 3.39
N LEU A 41 -20.62 -21.52 2.19
CA LEU A 41 -20.85 -20.80 0.92
C LEU A 41 -22.33 -20.44 0.72
N LYS A 42 -23.26 -21.35 1.10
CA LYS A 42 -24.72 -21.10 1.05
C LYS A 42 -25.22 -20.10 2.09
N LEU A 43 -24.53 -19.97 3.23
CA LEU A 43 -24.90 -19.02 4.28
C LEU A 43 -24.46 -17.58 3.97
N SER A 44 -23.39 -17.40 3.19
CA SER A 44 -22.93 -16.07 2.74
C SER A 44 -23.83 -15.48 1.64
N THR A 45 -24.28 -16.31 0.70
CA THR A 45 -25.14 -15.88 -0.43
C THR A 45 -26.59 -15.57 0.00
N SER A 46 -27.05 -16.11 1.13
CA SER A 46 -28.38 -15.78 1.68
C SER A 46 -28.39 -14.48 2.50
N LYS A 47 -27.24 -14.01 3.01
CA LYS A 47 -27.16 -12.77 3.79
C LYS A 47 -27.10 -11.53 2.90
N GLU A 48 -26.44 -11.62 1.74
CA GLU A 48 -26.38 -10.51 0.78
C GLU A 48 -27.72 -10.22 0.08
N PHE A 49 -28.65 -11.20 0.02
CA PHE A 49 -29.96 -11.02 -0.62
C PHE A 49 -31.02 -10.37 0.30
N GLU A 50 -30.85 -10.44 1.63
CA GLU A 50 -31.73 -9.76 2.60
C GLU A 50 -31.28 -8.31 2.88
N GLU A 51 -29.97 -8.01 2.82
CA GLU A 51 -29.46 -6.63 2.97
C GLU A 51 -29.77 -5.73 1.75
N ALA A 52 -29.94 -6.31 0.56
CA ALA A 52 -30.31 -5.57 -0.66
C ALA A 52 -31.79 -5.16 -0.72
N LYS A 53 -32.64 -5.65 0.19
CA LYS A 53 -34.09 -5.37 0.22
C LYS A 53 -34.48 -4.26 1.20
N SER A 54 -33.56 -3.84 2.08
CA SER A 54 -33.81 -2.82 3.12
C SER A 54 -33.51 -1.38 2.69
N SER A 55 -32.96 -1.14 1.50
CA SER A 55 -32.48 0.18 1.06
C SER A 55 -33.30 0.82 -0.08
N LEU A 56 -34.44 0.25 -0.46
CA LEU A 56 -35.35 0.85 -1.45
C LEU A 56 -36.69 1.23 -0.79
N GLY A 57 -36.78 2.48 -0.32
CA GLY A 57 -37.99 3.03 0.30
C GLY A 57 -37.96 4.54 0.55
N THR A 58 -38.41 5.29 -0.47
CA THR A 58 -39.26 6.52 -0.42
C THR A 58 -38.73 7.91 0.00
N GLU A 59 -38.99 8.86 -0.91
CA GLU A 59 -39.38 10.30 -0.78
C GLU A 59 -38.37 11.48 -0.89
N ALA A 60 -38.85 12.52 -1.59
CA ALA A 60 -38.30 13.85 -1.94
C ALA A 60 -39.40 14.92 -1.66
N PRO A 61 -39.28 16.26 -1.90
CA PRO A 61 -38.23 17.28 -1.69
C PRO A 61 -38.69 18.62 -0.98
N ASP A 62 -37.72 19.41 -0.45
CA ASP A 62 -37.59 20.91 -0.29
C ASP A 62 -38.64 21.77 0.51
N PRO A 63 -38.46 23.09 0.88
CA PRO A 63 -37.35 24.06 0.65
C PRO A 63 -36.98 25.15 1.72
N LYS A 64 -35.87 25.88 1.43
CA LYS A 64 -35.53 27.34 1.66
C LYS A 64 -35.04 27.92 3.01
N GLY A 65 -33.87 28.59 2.95
CA GLY A 65 -33.55 29.82 3.72
C GLY A 65 -32.06 30.13 4.01
N THR A 66 -31.36 30.85 3.13
CA THR A 66 -30.10 31.63 3.37
C THR A 66 -30.42 33.02 3.98
N PRO A 67 -29.50 33.80 4.62
CA PRO A 67 -28.22 34.36 4.10
C PRO A 67 -27.01 34.30 5.09
N LEU A 68 -25.75 34.12 4.66
CA LEU A 68 -24.67 35.08 4.24
C LEU A 68 -23.93 35.93 5.31
N LEU A 69 -22.64 35.59 5.48
CA LEU A 69 -21.37 36.36 5.68
C LEU A 69 -21.02 37.21 6.95
N GLU A 70 -20.03 36.72 7.73
CA GLU A 70 -18.71 37.29 8.19
C GLU A 70 -18.54 38.77 8.69
N PRO A 71 -17.38 39.17 9.29
CA PRO A 71 -16.75 38.70 10.55
C PRO A 71 -16.26 39.89 11.43
N LEU A 72 -15.94 39.70 12.73
CA LEU A 72 -15.09 40.67 13.46
C LEU A 72 -14.12 39.99 14.42
N PHE A 73 -12.83 40.08 14.07
CA PHE A 73 -11.69 40.05 14.98
C PHE A 73 -11.73 41.29 15.89
N SER A 74 -11.41 41.15 17.18
CA SER A 74 -10.31 41.93 17.77
C SER A 74 -9.94 41.48 19.19
N SER A 75 -8.62 41.45 19.40
CA SER A 75 -7.89 41.21 20.64
C SER A 75 -7.68 42.53 21.40
N SER A 76 -7.78 42.55 22.72
CA SER A 76 -7.02 43.52 23.55
C SER A 76 -6.94 43.12 25.03
N LYS A 77 -5.70 43.15 25.57
CA LYS A 77 -5.33 43.10 26.99
C LYS A 77 -5.69 44.43 27.69
N PRO A 78 -5.96 44.46 29.01
CA PRO A 78 -6.09 45.72 29.74
C PRO A 78 -4.74 46.22 30.29
N LYS A 79 -4.57 47.54 30.24
CA LYS A 79 -3.50 48.35 30.85
C LYS A 79 -3.97 48.85 32.22
N GLN A 80 -3.04 48.90 33.17
CA GLN A 80 -3.17 49.57 34.47
C GLN A 80 -3.26 51.08 34.30
N ASP A 81 -4.05 51.75 35.15
CA ASP A 81 -3.84 53.16 35.51
C ASP A 81 -4.28 53.44 36.96
N LEU A 82 -3.59 54.43 37.55
CA LEU A 82 -3.36 54.71 38.96
C LEU A 82 -4.24 55.86 39.50
N PHE A 83 -4.57 55.76 40.80
CA PHE A 83 -5.23 56.66 41.78
C PHE A 83 -5.13 58.21 41.61
N PRO A 84 -6.01 59.00 42.26
CA PRO A 84 -5.71 59.46 43.64
C PRO A 84 -6.91 59.48 44.62
N TYR A 85 -6.67 59.01 45.85
CA TYR A 85 -7.53 59.19 47.03
C TYR A 85 -7.17 60.50 47.74
N ARG A 86 -8.18 61.27 48.18
CA ARG A 86 -8.04 62.50 48.95
C ARG A 86 -8.24 62.20 50.44
N GLY A 87 -7.24 62.49 51.26
CA GLY A 87 -7.26 62.31 52.71
C GLY A 87 -8.03 63.40 53.45
N GLY A 88 -8.60 63.03 54.60
CA GLY A 88 -9.21 63.91 55.57
C GLY A 88 -9.35 63.22 56.93
N SER A 89 -8.46 63.59 57.86
CA SER A 89 -8.33 63.10 59.23
C SER A 89 -9.25 63.86 60.21
N LYS A 90 -9.94 63.15 61.12
CA LYS A 90 -10.30 63.65 62.46
C LYS A 90 -10.24 62.52 63.49
N GLN A 91 -9.61 62.85 64.62
CA GLN A 91 -9.34 62.00 65.80
C GLN A 91 -10.48 62.13 66.85
N PRO A 92 -10.68 61.17 67.77
CA PRO A 92 -11.96 60.91 68.42
C PRO A 92 -12.11 61.63 69.77
N THR A 93 -13.34 61.81 70.20
CA THR A 93 -13.69 62.15 71.59
C THR A 93 -14.51 61.02 72.22
N HIS A 94 -14.06 60.63 73.40
CA HIS A 94 -14.45 59.52 74.27
C HIS A 94 -15.91 59.60 74.76
N SER A 95 -16.65 58.49 74.70
CA SER A 95 -17.26 57.82 75.87
C SER A 95 -18.51 56.99 75.53
N ARG A 96 -18.44 55.71 75.91
CA ARG A 96 -19.52 54.89 76.48
C ARG A 96 -20.54 54.28 75.51
N GLY A 97 -20.11 53.18 74.89
CA GLY A 97 -20.97 52.20 74.21
C GLY A 97 -20.37 50.79 74.23
N GLU A 98 -19.66 50.41 75.31
CA GLU A 98 -18.92 49.13 75.45
C GLU A 98 -19.83 47.91 75.69
N ALA A 99 -20.82 47.72 74.82
CA ALA A 99 -21.57 46.47 74.73
C ALA A 99 -21.92 46.08 73.28
N LEU A 100 -21.83 47.02 72.33
CA LEU A 100 -22.00 46.72 70.90
C LEU A 100 -20.69 46.34 70.20
N ASP A 101 -19.55 46.87 70.67
CA ASP A 101 -18.24 46.55 70.09
C ASP A 101 -17.76 45.13 70.40
N PHE A 102 -18.18 44.51 71.52
CA PHE A 102 -17.81 43.12 71.83
C PHE A 102 -18.52 42.11 70.92
N VAL A 103 -19.75 42.39 70.49
CA VAL A 103 -20.48 41.55 69.53
C VAL A 103 -19.92 41.74 68.11
N LEU A 104 -19.51 42.95 67.75
CA LEU A 104 -18.88 43.23 66.46
C LEU A 104 -17.44 42.68 66.38
N PHE A 105 -16.68 42.72 67.48
CA PHE A 105 -15.32 42.20 67.57
C PHE A 105 -15.28 40.66 67.64
N LEU A 106 -16.29 40.01 68.21
CA LEU A 106 -16.45 38.55 68.16
C LEU A 106 -16.84 38.07 66.75
N CYS A 107 -17.59 38.85 65.97
CA CYS A 107 -17.82 38.55 64.55
C CYS A 107 -16.57 38.80 63.67
N ALA A 108 -15.67 39.70 64.08
CA ALA A 108 -14.44 40.01 63.34
C ALA A 108 -13.29 39.00 63.60
N ASN A 109 -13.29 38.28 64.72
CA ASN A 109 -12.22 37.35 65.11
C ASN A 109 -12.59 35.87 65.06
N SER A 110 -13.82 35.50 64.70
CA SER A 110 -14.16 34.12 64.38
C SER A 110 -13.70 33.79 62.96
N ALA A 111 -12.39 33.55 62.79
CA ALA A 111 -11.75 32.86 61.69
C ALA A 111 -12.18 33.27 60.25
N MET A 112 -11.20 33.48 59.39
CA MET A 112 -11.37 33.31 57.95
C MET A 112 -11.68 31.82 57.62
N LYS A 113 -12.74 31.24 58.20
CA LYS A 113 -13.37 30.00 57.75
C LYS A 113 -14.17 30.42 56.53
N ARG A 114 -13.62 30.14 55.34
CA ARG A 114 -14.39 30.14 54.10
C ARG A 114 -15.74 29.50 54.41
N THR A 115 -16.83 30.24 54.23
CA THR A 115 -18.18 29.70 54.28
C THR A 115 -18.17 28.44 53.42
N PRO A 116 -18.50 27.25 53.95
CA PRO A 116 -18.53 26.05 53.12
C PRO A 116 -19.57 26.31 52.04
N GLU A 117 -19.12 26.36 50.80
CA GLU A 117 -19.99 26.42 49.65
C GLU A 117 -20.97 25.24 49.77
N LEU A 118 -22.25 25.53 49.98
CA LEU A 118 -23.34 24.54 50.04
C LEU A 118 -23.64 24.02 48.63
N LEU A 119 -22.63 23.49 47.96
CA LEU A 119 -22.79 22.80 46.69
C LEU A 119 -23.08 21.33 46.96
N CYS A 120 -24.05 20.79 46.21
CA CYS A 120 -24.42 19.38 46.27
C CYS A 120 -23.25 18.48 45.90
N ASN A 121 -22.47 18.88 44.88
CA ASN A 121 -21.28 18.19 44.39
C ASN A 121 -20.22 19.24 43.98
N ALA A 122 -18.95 18.81 43.96
CA ALA A 122 -17.88 19.65 43.41
C ALA A 122 -18.04 19.86 41.90
N PRO A 123 -17.55 20.99 41.33
CA PRO A 123 -17.58 21.23 39.89
C PRO A 123 -16.83 20.15 39.12
N CYS A 124 -17.32 19.78 37.93
CA CYS A 124 -16.64 18.76 37.13
C CYS A 124 -15.28 19.25 36.63
N ALA A 125 -14.26 18.39 36.67
CA ALA A 125 -12.98 18.68 36.05
C ALA A 125 -13.10 18.75 34.52
N PRO A 126 -12.18 19.44 33.81
CA PRO A 126 -12.04 19.31 32.37
C PRO A 126 -11.95 17.84 31.94
N GLY A 127 -12.51 17.50 30.77
CA GLY A 127 -12.66 16.11 30.29
C GLY A 127 -13.91 15.39 30.76
N TYR A 128 -14.72 16.03 31.62
CA TYR A 128 -15.99 15.51 32.12
C TYR A 128 -17.15 16.45 31.78
N ARG A 129 -18.35 15.87 31.61
CA ARG A 129 -19.61 16.58 31.47
C ARG A 129 -20.56 16.26 32.62
N LYS A 130 -21.48 17.19 32.86
CA LYS A 130 -22.60 16.98 33.78
C LYS A 130 -23.54 15.90 33.25
N SER A 131 -24.00 15.03 34.14
CA SER A 131 -25.08 14.09 33.93
C SER A 131 -26.13 14.28 35.01
N LYS A 132 -27.39 14.46 34.62
CA LYS A 132 -28.48 14.68 35.56
C LYS A 132 -28.68 13.42 36.41
N ARG A 133 -28.75 13.59 37.73
CA ARG A 133 -29.11 12.52 38.66
C ARG A 133 -30.63 12.38 38.71
N GLU A 134 -31.15 11.19 38.46
CA GLU A 134 -32.59 10.93 38.53
C GLU A 134 -33.12 11.17 39.95
N GLY A 135 -34.22 11.92 40.06
CA GLY A 135 -34.86 12.25 41.34
C GLY A 135 -34.21 13.37 42.17
N ALA A 136 -33.05 13.92 41.77
CA ALA A 136 -32.37 15.00 42.49
C ALA A 136 -32.69 16.41 41.92
N PRO A 137 -32.51 17.49 42.70
CA PRO A 137 -32.61 18.88 42.21
C PRO A 137 -31.62 19.16 41.07
N SER A 138 -31.91 20.15 40.21
CA SER A 138 -31.09 20.49 39.02
C SER A 138 -29.64 20.88 39.34
N CYS A 139 -29.35 21.30 40.57
CA CYS A 139 -28.00 21.62 41.04
C CYS A 139 -27.17 20.39 41.44
N CYS A 140 -27.77 19.20 41.51
CA CYS A 140 -27.11 17.94 41.82
C CYS A 140 -26.94 17.10 40.55
N TYR A 141 -25.69 16.90 40.12
CA TYR A 141 -25.32 16.16 38.91
C TYR A 141 -24.10 15.27 39.16
N ASP A 142 -23.97 14.21 38.40
CA ASP A 142 -22.79 13.36 38.40
C ASP A 142 -21.83 13.80 37.27
N CYS A 143 -20.53 13.74 37.53
CA CYS A 143 -19.51 14.04 36.52
C CYS A 143 -19.17 12.77 35.74
N VAL A 144 -19.52 12.76 34.45
CA VAL A 144 -19.31 11.62 33.55
C VAL A 144 -18.24 12.02 32.52
N PRO A 145 -17.23 11.17 32.25
CA PRO A 145 -16.21 11.51 31.29
C PRO A 145 -16.80 11.66 29.88
N CYS A 146 -16.23 12.55 29.06
CA CYS A 146 -16.61 12.71 27.66
C CYS A 146 -16.50 11.38 26.90
N VAL A 147 -17.31 11.15 25.86
CA VAL A 147 -17.18 9.92 25.05
C VAL A 147 -15.98 9.99 24.10
N ASP A 148 -15.57 8.86 23.53
CA ASP A 148 -14.44 8.82 22.61
C ASP A 148 -14.65 9.74 21.39
N GLY A 149 -13.63 10.55 21.10
CA GLY A 149 -13.66 11.60 20.07
C GLY A 149 -14.27 12.93 20.53
N GLU A 150 -14.76 13.03 21.76
CA GLU A 150 -15.22 14.29 22.36
C GLU A 150 -14.27 14.79 23.45
N MET A 151 -14.28 16.11 23.67
CA MET A 151 -13.45 16.77 24.67
C MET A 151 -14.20 17.89 25.39
N SER A 152 -13.67 18.31 26.54
CA SER A 152 -14.13 19.46 27.32
C SER A 152 -12.93 20.14 27.99
N ASN A 153 -12.64 21.38 27.60
CA ASN A 153 -11.52 22.16 28.15
C ASN A 153 -11.91 23.00 29.38
N THR A 154 -13.21 23.19 29.63
CA THR A 154 -13.71 24.02 30.74
C THR A 154 -14.14 23.18 31.93
N SER A 155 -13.85 23.66 33.15
CA SER A 155 -14.44 23.10 34.35
C SER A 155 -15.95 23.27 34.35
N ASP A 156 -16.66 22.29 34.89
CA ASP A 156 -18.10 22.30 35.12
C ASP A 156 -18.96 22.37 33.84
N ALA A 157 -18.47 21.77 32.75
CA ALA A 157 -19.13 21.76 31.45
C ALA A 157 -20.45 20.96 31.45
N SER A 158 -21.48 21.52 30.81
CA SER A 158 -22.78 20.84 30.61
C SER A 158 -22.73 19.73 29.57
N SER A 159 -21.85 19.87 28.57
CA SER A 159 -21.74 18.96 27.43
C SER A 159 -20.30 18.94 26.92
N CYS A 160 -19.90 17.82 26.33
CA CYS A 160 -18.64 17.72 25.59
C CYS A 160 -18.87 18.07 24.12
N PHE A 161 -17.81 18.42 23.42
CA PHE A 161 -17.87 18.70 21.99
C PHE A 161 -16.92 17.78 21.22
N ARG A 162 -17.30 17.45 19.99
CA ARG A 162 -16.56 16.51 19.17
C ARG A 162 -15.38 17.20 18.50
N CYS A 163 -14.20 16.56 18.54
CA CYS A 163 -13.03 17.08 17.86
C CYS A 163 -13.25 17.07 16.33
N PRO A 164 -12.70 18.06 15.61
CA PRO A 164 -12.73 18.06 14.15
C PRO A 164 -11.94 16.86 13.63
N GLY A 165 -12.29 16.32 12.46
CA GLY A 165 -11.80 15.01 12.04
C GLY A 165 -10.27 14.84 11.98
N TYR A 166 -9.53 15.92 11.67
CA TYR A 166 -8.06 15.92 11.63
C TYR A 166 -7.39 15.86 13.01
N GLU A 167 -8.17 15.95 14.09
CA GLU A 167 -7.74 15.87 15.48
C GLU A 167 -8.48 14.75 16.22
N MET A 168 -7.84 14.22 17.26
CA MET A 168 -8.41 13.29 18.21
C MET A 168 -8.42 13.92 19.59
N SER A 169 -9.38 13.52 20.43
CA SER A 169 -9.35 13.88 21.85
C SER A 169 -8.12 13.26 22.52
N ASN A 170 -7.34 14.04 23.29
CA ASN A 170 -6.23 13.50 24.07
C ASN A 170 -6.72 12.52 25.15
N GLU A 171 -5.82 11.74 25.78
CA GLU A 171 -6.22 10.75 26.80
C GLU A 171 -7.03 11.35 27.96
N GLN A 172 -6.76 12.61 28.31
CA GLN A 172 -7.47 13.34 29.36
C GLN A 172 -8.81 13.93 28.89
N ARG A 173 -9.12 13.87 27.60
CA ARG A 173 -10.30 14.44 26.94
C ARG A 173 -10.48 15.95 27.16
N THR A 174 -9.37 16.65 27.33
CA THR A 174 -9.31 18.10 27.60
C THR A 174 -8.95 18.92 26.38
N ALA A 175 -8.33 18.30 25.37
CA ALA A 175 -7.85 18.98 24.17
C ALA A 175 -8.00 18.08 22.94
N CYS A 176 -8.13 18.71 21.78
CA CYS A 176 -8.01 18.05 20.49
C CYS A 176 -6.53 18.11 20.07
N VAL A 177 -5.95 16.96 19.74
CA VAL A 177 -4.56 16.78 19.31
C VAL A 177 -4.53 16.22 17.89
N PRO A 178 -3.57 16.59 17.03
CA PRO A 178 -3.49 16.06 15.68
C PRO A 178 -3.35 14.53 15.69
N LYS A 179 -4.10 13.84 14.84
CA LYS A 179 -3.95 12.39 14.67
C LYS A 179 -2.61 12.05 14.00
N MET A 180 -2.02 10.91 14.36
CA MET A 180 -0.76 10.42 13.78
C MET A 180 -0.94 9.98 12.33
N ILE A 181 -0.01 10.35 11.46
CA ILE A 181 -0.03 10.00 10.03
C ILE A 181 0.60 8.61 9.82
N ASN A 182 -0.17 7.65 9.32
CA ASN A 182 0.31 6.30 9.03
C ASN A 182 0.67 6.17 7.54
N TYR A 183 1.96 6.03 7.22
CA TYR A 183 2.50 5.78 5.88
C TYR A 183 3.64 4.77 5.96
N LEU A 184 3.99 4.11 4.84
CA LEU A 184 5.09 3.16 4.82
C LEU A 184 6.44 3.89 4.94
N SER A 185 6.93 4.01 6.18
CA SER A 185 8.14 4.77 6.51
C SER A 185 9.42 3.95 6.33
N TYR A 186 10.52 4.62 6.01
CA TYR A 186 11.87 4.03 6.02
C TYR A 186 12.33 3.66 7.43
N GLU A 187 11.72 4.23 8.47
CA GLU A 187 12.05 3.93 9.87
C GLU A 187 11.38 2.64 10.36
N GLU A 188 10.31 2.20 9.70
CA GLU A 188 9.66 0.93 10.01
C GLU A 188 10.43 -0.25 9.42
N THR A 189 10.46 -1.38 10.13
CA THR A 189 11.16 -2.59 9.71
C THR A 189 10.72 -3.09 8.34
N LEU A 190 9.42 -2.99 8.04
CA LEU A 190 8.85 -3.42 6.77
C LEU A 190 9.32 -2.51 5.62
N GLY A 191 9.20 -1.18 5.77
CA GLY A 191 9.67 -0.24 4.75
C GLY A 191 11.19 -0.30 4.54
N ALA A 192 11.97 -0.35 5.63
CA ALA A 192 13.43 -0.48 5.59
C ALA A 192 13.89 -1.76 4.87
N SER A 193 13.23 -2.90 5.14
CA SER A 193 13.58 -4.18 4.52
C SER A 193 13.26 -4.19 3.02
N LEU A 194 12.09 -3.69 2.60
CA LEU A 194 11.73 -3.58 1.18
C LEU A 194 12.68 -2.65 0.41
N ALA A 195 13.02 -1.49 0.99
CA ALA A 195 13.98 -0.56 0.40
C ALA A 195 15.37 -1.20 0.26
N SER A 196 15.83 -1.92 1.30
CA SER A 196 17.11 -2.63 1.28
C SER A 196 17.16 -3.70 0.18
N ILE A 197 16.09 -4.49 0.05
CA ILE A 197 15.97 -5.51 -1.01
C ILE A 197 16.00 -4.86 -2.39
N ALA A 198 15.27 -3.76 -2.59
CA ALA A 198 15.25 -3.02 -3.84
C ALA A 198 16.66 -2.53 -4.24
N LEU A 199 17.41 -1.96 -3.30
CA LEU A 199 18.78 -1.49 -3.54
C LEU A 199 19.74 -2.64 -3.86
N VAL A 200 19.66 -3.75 -3.14
CA VAL A 200 20.50 -4.93 -3.40
C VAL A 200 20.22 -5.50 -4.81
N LEU A 201 18.95 -5.58 -5.19
CA LEU A 201 18.55 -6.05 -6.53
C LEU A 201 18.98 -5.07 -7.63
N PHE A 202 18.88 -3.77 -7.39
CA PHE A 202 19.40 -2.75 -8.30
C PHE A 202 20.91 -2.89 -8.52
N LEU A 203 21.69 -2.99 -7.44
CA LEU A 203 23.15 -3.17 -7.53
C LEU A 203 23.52 -4.48 -8.23
N THR A 204 22.80 -5.57 -7.92
CA THR A 204 23.00 -6.87 -8.57
C THR A 204 22.72 -6.78 -10.08
N THR A 205 21.63 -6.13 -10.47
CA THR A 205 21.26 -5.94 -11.87
C THR A 205 22.26 -5.06 -12.61
N SER A 206 22.74 -3.99 -11.96
CA SER A 206 23.79 -3.12 -12.49
C SER A 206 25.10 -3.88 -12.72
N ALA A 207 25.49 -4.76 -11.78
CA ALA A 207 26.65 -5.62 -11.95
C ALA A 207 26.48 -6.59 -13.13
N VAL A 208 25.30 -7.23 -13.27
CA VAL A 208 24.98 -8.08 -14.42
C VAL A 208 25.06 -7.30 -15.72
N GLN A 209 24.47 -6.10 -15.77
CA GLN A 209 24.55 -5.21 -16.92
C GLN A 209 26.00 -4.86 -17.28
N GLY A 210 26.83 -4.51 -16.28
CA GLY A 210 28.25 -4.24 -16.49
C GLY A 210 29.01 -5.43 -17.08
N VAL A 211 28.70 -6.66 -16.64
CA VAL A 211 29.26 -7.89 -17.22
C VAL A 211 28.83 -8.08 -18.68
N PHE A 212 27.57 -7.82 -19.00
CA PHE A 212 27.06 -7.91 -20.37
C PHE A 212 27.69 -6.88 -21.30
N VAL A 213 27.85 -5.63 -20.84
CA VAL A 213 28.53 -4.56 -21.59
C VAL A 213 30.01 -4.87 -21.80
N LYS A 214 30.71 -5.37 -20.77
CA LYS A 214 32.11 -5.78 -20.91
C LYS A 214 32.31 -6.92 -21.90
N ASN A 215 31.34 -7.84 -21.98
CA ASN A 215 31.36 -9.01 -22.86
C ASN A 215 30.50 -8.81 -24.12
N TRP A 216 30.31 -7.57 -24.57
CA TRP A 216 29.38 -7.23 -25.66
C TRP A 216 29.62 -8.04 -26.94
N ASP A 217 30.89 -8.24 -27.31
CA ASP A 217 31.28 -8.95 -28.53
C ASP A 217 31.25 -10.48 -28.41
N THR A 218 30.95 -11.01 -27.22
CA THR A 218 30.94 -12.46 -27.01
C THR A 218 29.75 -13.12 -27.72
N PRO A 219 29.92 -14.34 -28.25
CA PRO A 219 28.87 -15.03 -29.01
C PRO A 219 27.60 -15.28 -28.16
N ILE A 220 27.72 -15.36 -26.84
CA ILE A 220 26.58 -15.50 -25.92
C ILE A 220 25.71 -14.23 -25.93
N VAL A 221 26.30 -13.05 -25.82
CA VAL A 221 25.57 -11.77 -25.78
C VAL A 221 25.00 -11.44 -27.16
N ARG A 222 25.79 -11.61 -28.22
CA ARG A 222 25.40 -11.31 -29.59
C ARG A 222 24.28 -12.23 -30.11
N ALA A 223 24.29 -13.51 -29.75
CA ALA A 223 23.23 -14.45 -30.14
C ALA A 223 21.90 -14.17 -29.42
N ASN A 224 21.94 -13.42 -28.32
CA ASN A 224 20.80 -13.17 -27.45
C ASN A 224 20.18 -11.77 -27.65
N ASN A 225 20.21 -11.28 -28.89
CA ASN A 225 19.74 -9.95 -29.27
C ASN A 225 20.12 -8.89 -28.21
N GLN A 226 21.42 -8.58 -28.17
CA GLN A 226 22.07 -7.74 -27.16
C GLN A 226 21.30 -6.47 -26.79
N ASN A 227 20.60 -5.85 -27.75
CA ASN A 227 19.80 -4.65 -27.54
C ASN A 227 18.57 -4.92 -26.65
N LEU A 228 17.82 -6.01 -26.88
CA LEU A 228 16.68 -6.38 -26.04
C LEU A 228 17.12 -6.80 -24.64
N SER A 229 18.20 -7.57 -24.54
CA SER A 229 18.73 -8.00 -23.24
C SER A 229 19.22 -6.81 -22.40
N CYS A 230 19.88 -5.84 -23.03
CA CYS A 230 20.30 -4.58 -22.40
C CYS A 230 19.08 -3.75 -21.97
N LEU A 231 18.10 -3.60 -22.85
CA LEU A 231 16.88 -2.84 -22.57
C LEU A 231 16.06 -3.47 -21.42
N LEU A 232 15.97 -4.80 -21.37
CA LEU A 232 15.34 -5.54 -20.27
C LEU A 232 16.09 -5.34 -18.93
N LEU A 233 17.42 -5.36 -18.92
CA LEU A 233 18.19 -5.12 -17.69
C LEU A 233 18.06 -3.66 -17.21
N ILE A 234 18.05 -2.69 -18.13
CA ILE A 234 17.80 -1.28 -17.80
C ILE A 234 16.40 -1.09 -17.22
N SER A 235 15.37 -1.70 -17.84
CA SER A 235 14.02 -1.60 -17.32
C SER A 235 13.87 -2.27 -15.95
N LEU A 236 14.52 -3.43 -15.72
CA LEU A 236 14.55 -4.08 -14.41
C LEU A 236 15.24 -3.21 -13.35
N MET A 237 16.35 -2.54 -13.68
CA MET A 237 16.98 -1.57 -12.76
C MET A 237 16.00 -0.46 -12.37
N LEU A 238 15.27 0.08 -13.34
CA LEU A 238 14.25 1.09 -13.11
C LEU A 238 13.07 0.53 -12.32
N CYS A 239 12.67 -0.73 -12.50
CA CYS A 239 11.65 -1.39 -11.67
C CYS A 239 12.06 -1.46 -10.21
N PHE A 240 13.31 -1.80 -9.92
CA PHE A 240 13.77 -1.83 -8.52
C PHE A 240 13.80 -0.43 -7.92
N LEU A 241 14.28 0.57 -8.66
CA LEU A 241 14.28 1.96 -8.20
C LEU A 241 12.88 2.56 -8.03
N CYS A 242 11.92 2.22 -8.91
CA CYS A 242 10.58 2.79 -8.84
C CYS A 242 9.86 2.39 -7.55
N THR A 243 10.16 1.23 -6.97
CA THR A 243 9.61 0.82 -5.66
C THR A 243 9.99 1.77 -4.52
N LEU A 244 11.11 2.50 -4.62
CA LEU A 244 11.50 3.49 -3.63
C LEU A 244 10.56 4.72 -3.63
N LEU A 245 9.88 5.00 -4.76
CA LEU A 245 8.86 6.06 -4.84
C LEU A 245 7.59 5.71 -4.05
N PHE A 246 7.39 4.43 -3.72
CA PHE A 246 6.27 3.96 -2.91
C PHE A 246 6.55 4.07 -1.40
N ILE A 247 7.81 4.27 -1.00
CA ILE A 247 8.25 4.31 0.40
C ILE A 247 8.56 5.76 0.80
N GLY A 248 8.13 6.15 2.00
CA GLY A 248 8.34 7.48 2.57
C GLY A 248 7.09 8.34 2.57
N HIS A 249 7.27 9.62 2.90
CA HIS A 249 6.16 10.56 3.04
C HIS A 249 5.53 10.86 1.66
N PRO A 250 4.24 10.55 1.45
CA PRO A 250 3.61 10.79 0.16
C PRO A 250 3.48 12.30 -0.09
N THR A 251 3.94 12.73 -1.26
CA THR A 251 3.71 14.08 -1.79
C THR A 251 2.83 13.99 -3.02
N GLN A 252 2.15 15.07 -3.40
CA GLN A 252 1.31 15.09 -4.60
C GLN A 252 2.08 14.62 -5.85
N ILE A 253 3.33 15.03 -6.00
CA ILE A 253 4.19 14.64 -7.13
C ILE A 253 4.51 13.14 -7.08
N CYS A 254 4.85 12.62 -5.90
CA CYS A 254 5.11 11.18 -5.73
C CYS A 254 3.88 10.35 -6.08
N CYS A 255 2.67 10.77 -5.68
CA CYS A 255 1.44 10.05 -6.00
C CYS A 255 1.20 9.93 -7.52
N LEU A 256 1.47 11.00 -8.26
CA LEU A 256 1.34 10.99 -9.73
C LEU A 256 2.41 10.12 -10.39
N LEU A 257 3.67 10.28 -9.98
CA LEU A 257 4.80 9.60 -10.64
C LEU A 257 4.84 8.10 -10.33
N ARG A 258 4.40 7.68 -9.15
CA ARG A 258 4.51 6.30 -8.68
C ARG A 258 3.86 5.31 -9.63
N GLN A 259 2.56 5.48 -9.90
CA GLN A 259 1.80 4.56 -10.74
C GLN A 259 2.19 4.65 -12.22
N VAL A 260 2.43 5.86 -12.73
CA VAL A 260 2.85 6.09 -14.13
C VAL A 260 4.23 5.48 -14.40
N THR A 261 5.20 5.69 -13.49
CA THR A 261 6.54 5.12 -13.62
C THR A 261 6.49 3.60 -13.54
N PHE A 262 5.72 3.07 -12.59
CA PHE A 262 5.51 1.63 -12.48
C PHE A 262 4.95 1.06 -13.80
N GLY A 263 3.82 1.57 -14.30
CA GLY A 263 3.16 1.03 -15.50
C GLY A 263 4.04 1.04 -16.74
N ILE A 264 4.70 2.16 -17.02
CA ILE A 264 5.59 2.32 -18.18
C ILE A 264 6.80 1.38 -18.09
N VAL A 265 7.51 1.37 -16.96
CA VAL A 265 8.74 0.58 -16.81
C VAL A 265 8.44 -0.92 -16.81
N PHE A 266 7.33 -1.35 -16.20
CA PHE A 266 6.89 -2.73 -16.26
C PHE A 266 6.50 -3.16 -17.67
N THR A 267 5.77 -2.31 -18.39
CA THR A 267 5.41 -2.56 -19.78
C THR A 267 6.64 -2.75 -20.66
N ILE A 268 7.66 -1.90 -20.51
CA ILE A 268 8.94 -2.05 -21.22
C ILE A 268 9.58 -3.42 -20.90
N SER A 269 9.60 -3.81 -19.63
CA SER A 269 10.17 -5.10 -19.19
C SER A 269 9.43 -6.31 -19.79
N VAL A 270 8.11 -6.37 -19.64
CA VAL A 270 7.29 -7.49 -20.11
C VAL A 270 7.27 -7.57 -21.62
N SER A 271 7.12 -6.43 -22.31
CA SER A 271 7.15 -6.37 -23.78
C SER A 271 8.52 -6.78 -24.33
N SER A 272 9.62 -6.51 -23.62
CA SER A 272 10.95 -6.98 -24.02
C SER A 272 11.08 -8.50 -23.96
N VAL A 273 10.54 -9.12 -22.91
CA VAL A 273 10.50 -10.58 -22.81
C VAL A 273 9.62 -11.18 -23.90
N LEU A 274 8.45 -10.58 -24.17
CA LEU A 274 7.57 -10.99 -25.26
C LEU A 274 8.25 -10.84 -26.64
N ALA A 275 8.88 -9.70 -26.92
CA ALA A 275 9.59 -9.45 -28.17
C ALA A 275 10.72 -10.47 -28.37
N LYS A 276 11.41 -10.81 -27.28
CA LYS A 276 12.47 -11.81 -27.29
C LYS A 276 11.94 -13.22 -27.59
N THR A 277 10.86 -13.67 -26.94
CA THR A 277 10.27 -14.99 -27.22
C THR A 277 9.72 -15.06 -28.65
N LEU A 278 9.04 -14.02 -29.11
CA LEU A 278 8.57 -13.90 -30.50
C LEU A 278 9.73 -13.98 -31.50
N THR A 279 10.86 -13.32 -31.22
CA THR A 279 12.04 -13.38 -32.08
C THR A 279 12.55 -14.83 -32.21
N VAL A 280 12.57 -15.60 -31.13
CA VAL A 280 12.96 -17.04 -31.15
C VAL A 280 11.99 -17.86 -32.00
N ILE A 281 10.68 -17.66 -31.82
CA ILE A 281 9.64 -18.37 -32.59
C ILE A 281 9.75 -18.04 -34.09
N ILE A 282 9.94 -16.76 -34.43
CA ILE A 282 10.10 -16.28 -35.81
C ILE A 282 11.37 -16.85 -36.44
N ALA A 283 12.50 -16.80 -35.72
CA ALA A 283 13.76 -17.34 -36.20
C ALA A 283 13.65 -18.83 -36.54
N PHE A 284 13.01 -19.62 -35.67
CA PHE A 284 12.81 -21.05 -35.92
C PHE A 284 11.87 -21.32 -37.10
N ASN A 285 10.71 -20.64 -37.16
CA ASN A 285 9.77 -20.81 -38.27
C ASN A 285 10.30 -20.29 -39.61
N ALA A 286 11.25 -19.37 -39.61
CA ALA A 286 11.92 -18.91 -40.84
C ALA A 286 12.92 -19.91 -41.42
N THR A 287 13.41 -20.87 -40.61
CA THR A 287 14.28 -21.94 -41.10
C THR A 287 13.53 -23.05 -41.83
N LYS A 288 12.19 -23.11 -41.70
CA LYS A 288 11.35 -24.06 -42.45
C LYS A 288 11.27 -23.68 -43.94
N PRO A 289 11.52 -24.61 -44.87
CA PRO A 289 11.45 -24.34 -46.31
C PRO A 289 10.03 -23.88 -46.71
N GLY A 290 9.91 -22.81 -47.50
CA GLY A 290 8.64 -22.24 -47.98
C GLY A 290 8.06 -21.06 -47.16
N SER A 291 8.75 -20.61 -46.11
CA SER A 291 8.28 -19.55 -45.20
C SER A 291 8.43 -18.13 -45.76
N LYS A 292 7.31 -17.40 -45.93
CA LYS A 292 7.31 -15.95 -46.25
C LYS A 292 7.82 -15.06 -45.10
N LEU A 293 8.08 -15.64 -43.92
CA LEU A 293 8.54 -14.94 -42.71
C LEU A 293 9.99 -14.45 -42.79
N LYS A 294 10.75 -14.87 -43.82
CA LYS A 294 12.16 -14.51 -44.02
C LYS A 294 12.39 -12.99 -44.14
N LYS A 295 11.37 -12.23 -44.60
CA LYS A 295 11.43 -10.77 -44.74
C LYS A 295 11.31 -10.02 -43.40
N CYS A 296 10.85 -10.69 -42.33
CA CYS A 296 10.61 -10.09 -41.02
C CYS A 296 11.82 -10.19 -40.05
N ILE A 297 12.95 -10.75 -40.49
CA ILE A 297 14.16 -10.98 -39.66
C ILE A 297 15.04 -9.72 -39.61
N GLY A 298 14.43 -8.55 -39.48
CA GLY A 298 15.17 -7.30 -39.27
C GLY A 298 15.58 -7.17 -37.81
N SER A 299 16.84 -6.79 -37.53
CA SER A 299 17.34 -6.52 -36.17
C SER A 299 16.53 -5.45 -35.41
N GLN A 300 15.76 -4.61 -36.11
CA GLN A 300 14.99 -3.52 -35.52
C GLN A 300 13.54 -3.89 -35.16
N VAL A 301 12.98 -4.97 -35.74
CA VAL A 301 11.57 -5.36 -35.53
C VAL A 301 11.20 -5.51 -34.04
N PRO A 302 11.98 -6.20 -33.19
CA PRO A 302 11.58 -6.36 -31.79
C PRO A 302 11.70 -5.08 -30.96
N ILE A 303 12.61 -4.16 -31.31
CA ILE A 303 12.72 -2.85 -30.62
C ILE A 303 11.53 -1.97 -30.98
N VAL A 304 11.13 -1.95 -32.25
CA VAL A 304 9.93 -1.25 -32.72
C VAL A 304 8.69 -1.82 -32.01
N PHE A 305 8.59 -3.13 -31.87
CA PHE A 305 7.49 -3.78 -31.13
C PHE A 305 7.40 -3.31 -29.67
N VAL A 306 8.53 -3.34 -28.93
CA VAL A 306 8.59 -2.84 -27.54
C VAL A 306 8.17 -1.37 -27.47
N THR A 307 8.61 -0.57 -28.44
CA THR A 307 8.26 0.87 -28.51
C THR A 307 6.76 1.06 -28.69
N ILE A 308 6.11 0.30 -29.59
CA ILE A 308 4.66 0.38 -29.81
C ILE A 308 3.87 -0.01 -28.55
N CYS A 309 4.25 -1.11 -27.88
CA CYS A 309 3.61 -1.49 -26.62
C CYS A 309 3.77 -0.41 -25.55
N SER A 310 4.97 0.16 -25.43
CA SER A 310 5.24 1.22 -24.45
C SER A 310 4.45 2.50 -24.74
N LEU A 311 4.30 2.86 -26.02
CA LEU A 311 3.47 4.00 -26.44
C LEU A 311 1.98 3.79 -26.11
N GLY A 312 1.49 2.55 -26.21
CA GLY A 312 0.13 2.20 -25.80
C GLY A 312 -0.09 2.48 -24.32
N GLU A 313 0.82 2.03 -23.47
CA GLU A 313 0.77 2.27 -22.02
C GLU A 313 0.89 3.75 -21.67
N ILE A 314 1.81 4.47 -22.31
CA ILE A 314 1.93 5.93 -22.14
C ILE A 314 0.61 6.63 -22.47
N GLY A 315 -0.07 6.21 -23.54
CA GLY A 315 -1.40 6.72 -23.90
C GLY A 315 -2.44 6.49 -22.82
N ILE A 316 -2.48 5.29 -22.23
CA ILE A 316 -3.38 4.97 -21.11
C ILE A 316 -3.05 5.84 -19.89
N CYS A 317 -1.78 6.00 -19.54
CA CYS A 317 -1.35 6.86 -18.43
C CYS A 317 -1.74 8.33 -18.66
N LEU A 318 -1.57 8.87 -19.88
CA LEU A 318 -1.94 10.25 -20.21
C LEU A 318 -3.45 10.50 -20.09
N ILE A 319 -4.26 9.55 -20.55
CA ILE A 319 -5.72 9.59 -20.39
C ILE A 319 -6.06 9.61 -18.90
N TRP A 320 -5.50 8.68 -18.11
CA TRP A 320 -5.76 8.61 -16.68
C TRP A 320 -5.41 9.94 -15.97
N MET A 321 -4.25 10.51 -16.29
CA MET A 321 -3.79 11.79 -15.73
C MET A 321 -4.66 12.99 -16.12
N THR A 322 -5.40 12.91 -17.23
CA THR A 322 -6.26 14.01 -17.71
C THR A 322 -7.64 13.98 -17.07
N PHE A 323 -8.20 12.79 -16.86
CA PHE A 323 -9.56 12.63 -16.34
C PHE A 323 -9.60 12.54 -14.81
N ASP A 324 -8.87 11.58 -14.23
CA ASP A 324 -8.93 11.27 -12.80
C ASP A 324 -7.52 10.97 -12.25
N PRO A 325 -6.61 11.96 -12.20
CA PRO A 325 -5.23 11.74 -11.76
C PRO A 325 -5.17 11.29 -10.29
N PRO A 326 -4.19 10.44 -9.92
CA PRO A 326 -3.94 10.11 -8.52
C PRO A 326 -3.70 11.36 -7.68
N PHE A 327 -4.28 11.41 -6.49
CA PHE A 327 -4.15 12.56 -5.60
C PHE A 327 -3.82 12.11 -4.17
N LEU A 328 -3.20 13.02 -3.41
CA LEU A 328 -2.96 12.80 -2.00
C LEU A 328 -4.30 12.88 -1.25
N GLU A 329 -4.72 11.77 -0.65
CA GLU A 329 -5.92 11.72 0.16
C GLU A 329 -5.56 11.52 1.63
N THR A 330 -6.18 12.33 2.48
CA THR A 330 -6.17 12.17 3.93
C THR A 330 -7.44 11.44 4.33
N ASP A 331 -7.35 10.14 4.60
CA ASP A 331 -8.50 9.41 5.13
C ASP A 331 -8.60 9.69 6.64
N ILE A 332 -9.61 10.48 6.98
CA ILE A 332 -9.89 10.98 8.32
C ILE A 332 -10.86 10.03 9.07
N LEU A 333 -11.53 9.13 8.35
CA LEU A 333 -12.64 8.31 8.86
C LEU A 333 -12.28 6.85 9.19
N SER A 334 -11.19 6.30 8.64
CA SER A 334 -10.95 4.84 8.68
C SER A 334 -10.54 4.26 10.04
N GLU A 335 -9.86 5.00 10.92
CA GLU A 335 -9.46 4.52 12.24
C GLU A 335 -9.62 5.59 13.33
N ARG A 336 -9.97 5.14 14.55
CA ARG A 336 -10.24 6.01 15.71
C ARG A 336 -9.04 6.87 16.09
N ASP A 337 -7.81 6.39 15.82
CA ASP A 337 -6.58 6.97 16.38
C ASP A 337 -5.51 7.36 15.34
N THR A 338 -5.68 7.05 14.05
CA THR A 338 -4.69 7.35 12.99
C THR A 338 -5.32 8.02 11.78
N ILE A 339 -4.62 8.98 11.16
CA ILE A 339 -4.91 9.49 9.81
C ILE A 339 -4.08 8.65 8.86
N ILE A 340 -4.74 7.98 7.92
CA ILE A 340 -4.03 7.28 6.86
C ILE A 340 -3.78 8.30 5.75
N LEU A 341 -2.53 8.72 5.59
CA LEU A 341 -2.12 9.56 4.46
C LEU A 341 -1.66 8.63 3.35
N GLN A 342 -2.48 8.51 2.32
CA GLN A 342 -2.26 7.60 1.21
C GLN A 342 -2.44 8.34 -0.12
N CYS A 343 -1.76 7.86 -1.15
CA CYS A 343 -2.07 8.28 -2.51
C CYS A 343 -3.30 7.51 -2.94
N ASN A 344 -4.44 8.18 -3.12
CA ASN A 344 -5.60 7.60 -3.77
C ASN A 344 -5.30 7.56 -5.28
N GLU A 345 -5.57 6.42 -5.91
CA GLU A 345 -5.43 6.22 -7.35
C GLU A 345 -6.39 7.10 -8.20
N GLY A 346 -7.37 7.76 -7.57
CA GLY A 346 -8.40 8.57 -8.19
C GLY A 346 -9.50 7.69 -8.78
N SER A 347 -9.15 6.90 -9.79
CA SER A 347 -10.07 5.99 -10.47
C SER A 347 -9.56 4.56 -10.47
N VAL A 348 -10.30 3.71 -9.75
CA VAL A 348 -10.05 2.26 -9.66
C VAL A 348 -10.08 1.62 -11.04
N THR A 349 -10.94 2.09 -11.94
CA THR A 349 -11.06 1.58 -13.31
C THR A 349 -9.75 1.77 -14.09
N PHE A 350 -9.18 2.99 -14.09
CA PHE A 350 -7.94 3.26 -14.83
C PHE A 350 -6.74 2.52 -14.24
N PHE A 351 -6.68 2.39 -12.91
CA PHE A 351 -5.68 1.55 -12.25
C PHE A 351 -5.73 0.10 -12.75
N PHE A 352 -6.92 -0.52 -12.74
CA PHE A 352 -7.08 -1.88 -13.26
C PHE A 352 -6.90 -1.97 -14.79
N CYS A 353 -7.13 -0.89 -15.54
CA CYS A 353 -6.80 -0.86 -16.98
C CYS A 353 -5.29 -0.99 -17.23
N ILE A 354 -4.45 -0.30 -16.45
CA ILE A 354 -2.97 -0.42 -16.53
C ILE A 354 -2.53 -1.83 -16.14
N ILE A 355 -2.98 -2.33 -14.99
CA ILE A 355 -2.67 -3.69 -14.54
C ILE A 355 -3.16 -4.72 -15.57
N GLY A 356 -4.34 -4.49 -16.15
CA GLY A 356 -4.91 -5.31 -17.21
C GLY A 356 -4.05 -5.30 -18.47
N TYR A 357 -3.57 -4.13 -18.92
CA TYR A 357 -2.69 -4.02 -20.09
C TYR A 357 -1.40 -4.83 -19.89
N ILE A 358 -0.70 -4.60 -18.77
CA ILE A 358 0.49 -5.34 -18.39
C ILE A 358 0.19 -6.84 -18.27
N GLY A 359 -0.93 -7.21 -17.66
CA GLY A 359 -1.41 -8.58 -17.51
C GLY A 359 -1.65 -9.26 -18.86
N THR A 360 -2.23 -8.56 -19.83
CA THR A 360 -2.42 -9.10 -21.19
C THR A 360 -1.07 -9.34 -21.89
N LEU A 361 -0.13 -8.40 -21.78
CA LEU A 361 1.22 -8.59 -22.31
C LEU A 361 1.93 -9.78 -21.65
N ALA A 362 1.76 -9.93 -20.34
CA ALA A 362 2.33 -11.04 -19.59
C ALA A 362 1.73 -12.38 -20.01
N LEU A 363 0.40 -12.47 -20.19
CA LEU A 363 -0.27 -13.67 -20.67
C LEU A 363 0.15 -14.04 -22.09
N LEU A 364 0.21 -13.06 -23.01
CA LEU A 364 0.72 -13.27 -24.37
C LEU A 364 2.17 -13.76 -24.34
N SER A 365 2.98 -13.21 -23.46
CA SER A 365 4.37 -13.64 -23.28
C SER A 365 4.48 -15.04 -22.70
N PHE A 366 3.64 -15.41 -21.74
CA PHE A 366 3.55 -16.77 -21.22
C PHE A 366 3.17 -17.77 -22.33
N ILE A 367 2.15 -17.46 -23.13
CA ILE A 367 1.73 -18.30 -24.27
C ILE A 367 2.89 -18.46 -25.27
N ALA A 368 3.53 -17.35 -25.65
CA ALA A 368 4.68 -17.38 -26.55
C ALA A 368 5.85 -18.19 -25.97
N ALA A 369 6.19 -18.00 -24.70
CA ALA A 369 7.24 -18.76 -24.02
C ALA A 369 6.91 -20.26 -23.96
N PHE A 370 5.65 -20.61 -23.68
CA PHE A 370 5.21 -22.00 -23.65
C PHE A 370 5.35 -22.67 -25.03
N LEU A 371 4.93 -21.99 -26.10
CA LEU A 371 5.14 -22.44 -27.47
C LEU A 371 6.63 -22.55 -27.82
N ALA A 372 7.47 -21.69 -27.23
CA ALA A 372 8.90 -21.69 -27.48
C ALA A 372 9.67 -22.80 -26.76
N LYS A 373 9.13 -23.39 -25.68
CA LYS A 373 9.87 -24.35 -24.83
C LYS A 373 10.32 -25.61 -25.57
N ASP A 374 9.59 -25.99 -26.62
CA ASP A 374 9.82 -27.22 -27.37
C ASP A 374 10.82 -27.02 -28.53
N PHE A 375 11.27 -25.79 -28.78
CA PHE A 375 12.33 -25.56 -29.75
C PHE A 375 13.69 -26.03 -29.19
N PRO A 376 14.55 -26.65 -30.04
CA PRO A 376 15.91 -27.00 -29.66
C PRO A 376 16.75 -25.73 -29.50
N ASP A 377 16.62 -25.08 -28.35
CA ASP A 377 17.29 -23.84 -28.02
C ASP A 377 18.62 -24.12 -27.29
N ARG A 378 19.60 -23.25 -27.48
CA ARG A 378 20.88 -23.36 -26.78
C ARG A 378 20.63 -23.17 -25.28
N PHE A 379 21.15 -24.08 -24.46
CA PHE A 379 21.14 -24.00 -22.99
C PHE A 379 19.76 -24.00 -22.31
N ASN A 380 18.72 -24.58 -22.93
CA ASN A 380 17.34 -24.59 -22.38
C ASN A 380 16.80 -23.17 -22.07
N GLU A 381 17.26 -22.13 -22.78
CA GLU A 381 16.88 -20.74 -22.50
C GLU A 381 15.37 -20.52 -22.53
N ALA A 382 14.66 -21.05 -23.54
CA ALA A 382 13.20 -20.96 -23.62
C ALA A 382 12.49 -21.51 -22.37
N LYS A 383 12.97 -22.61 -21.76
CA LYS A 383 12.37 -23.18 -20.54
C LYS A 383 12.50 -22.24 -19.34
N ASN A 384 13.66 -21.59 -19.20
CA ASN A 384 13.89 -20.63 -18.13
C ASN A 384 12.99 -19.39 -18.28
N ILE A 385 12.76 -18.93 -19.52
CA ILE A 385 11.82 -17.84 -19.81
C ILE A 385 10.39 -18.27 -19.45
N THR A 386 9.96 -19.48 -19.82
CA THR A 386 8.62 -19.99 -19.47
C THR A 386 8.42 -20.08 -17.96
N PHE A 387 9.41 -20.61 -17.23
CA PHE A 387 9.36 -20.66 -15.76
C PHE A 387 9.26 -19.26 -15.14
N SER A 388 10.02 -18.32 -15.69
CA SER A 388 9.97 -16.91 -15.27
C SER A 388 8.61 -16.27 -15.49
N MET A 389 8.02 -16.43 -16.69
CA MET A 389 6.71 -15.84 -17.02
C MET A 389 5.58 -16.52 -16.24
N LEU A 390 5.68 -17.82 -15.96
CA LEU A 390 4.75 -18.50 -15.07
C LEU A 390 4.78 -17.90 -13.65
N GLY A 391 5.98 -17.75 -13.07
CA GLY A 391 6.15 -17.13 -11.76
C GLY A 391 5.63 -15.69 -11.73
N PHE A 392 5.89 -14.91 -12.78
CA PHE A 392 5.34 -13.57 -12.95
C PHE A 392 3.80 -13.58 -12.91
N CYS A 393 3.15 -14.39 -13.74
CA CYS A 393 1.70 -14.49 -13.78
C CYS A 393 1.11 -14.94 -12.43
N SER A 394 1.76 -15.86 -11.72
CA SER A 394 1.32 -16.29 -10.37
C SER A 394 1.38 -15.16 -9.34
N VAL A 395 2.46 -14.36 -9.35
CA VAL A 395 2.59 -13.20 -8.43
C VAL A 395 1.49 -12.18 -8.69
N TRP A 396 1.23 -11.83 -9.95
CA TRP A 396 0.19 -10.86 -10.30
C TRP A 396 -1.23 -11.39 -10.13
N GLY A 397 -1.44 -12.70 -10.33
CA GLY A 397 -2.71 -13.35 -10.01
C GLY A 397 -3.02 -13.31 -8.50
N ALA A 398 -2.01 -13.47 -7.65
CA ALA A 398 -2.15 -13.36 -6.19
C ALA A 398 -2.21 -11.90 -5.69
N PHE A 399 -1.64 -10.96 -6.44
CA PHE A 399 -1.66 -9.53 -6.11
C PHE A 399 -3.09 -8.98 -6.01
N VAL A 400 -3.96 -9.27 -6.99
CA VAL A 400 -5.32 -8.71 -7.03
C VAL A 400 -6.13 -8.98 -5.75
N PRO A 401 -6.30 -10.24 -5.29
CA PRO A 401 -7.04 -10.49 -4.05
C PRO A 401 -6.31 -9.96 -2.81
N ALA A 402 -4.98 -9.97 -2.77
CA ALA A 402 -4.20 -9.43 -1.66
C ALA A 402 -4.31 -7.90 -1.55
N TYR A 403 -4.33 -7.20 -2.69
CA TYR A 403 -4.54 -5.76 -2.79
C TYR A 403 -5.92 -5.38 -2.27
N LEU A 404 -6.97 -6.05 -2.76
CA LEU A 404 -8.36 -5.79 -2.35
C LEU A 404 -8.63 -6.11 -0.87
N SER A 405 -7.87 -7.05 -0.29
CA SER A 405 -8.02 -7.44 1.13
C SER A 405 -7.20 -6.58 2.09
N SER A 406 -6.23 -5.82 1.58
CA SER A 406 -5.33 -4.99 2.39
C SER A 406 -5.82 -3.54 2.43
N LYS A 407 -5.46 -2.80 3.48
CA LYS A 407 -5.78 -1.37 3.64
C LYS A 407 -4.55 -0.58 4.07
N GLY A 408 -4.53 0.71 3.73
CA GLY A 408 -3.48 1.66 4.13
C GLY A 408 -2.07 1.24 3.67
N SER A 409 -1.08 1.39 4.56
CA SER A 409 0.34 1.13 4.26
C SER A 409 0.65 -0.32 3.84
N ARG A 410 -0.15 -1.30 4.28
CA ARG A 410 0.01 -2.71 3.89
C ARG A 410 -0.36 -2.97 2.44
N MET A 411 -1.32 -2.23 1.89
CA MET A 411 -1.68 -2.34 0.47
C MET A 411 -0.49 -1.96 -0.42
N VAL A 412 0.16 -0.83 -0.11
CA VAL A 412 1.37 -0.35 -0.79
C VAL A 412 2.53 -1.37 -0.66
N ALA A 413 2.69 -1.96 0.52
CA ALA A 413 3.70 -3.00 0.72
C ALA A 413 3.47 -4.24 -0.15
N VAL A 414 2.22 -4.69 -0.31
CA VAL A 414 1.85 -5.82 -1.17
C VAL A 414 2.18 -5.51 -2.64
N GLU A 415 1.96 -4.27 -3.08
CA GLU A 415 2.32 -3.81 -4.43
C GLU A 415 3.84 -3.82 -4.65
N ILE A 416 4.61 -3.24 -3.71
CA ILE A 416 6.09 -3.28 -3.77
C ILE A 416 6.58 -4.73 -3.81
N PHE A 417 6.04 -5.61 -2.96
CA PHE A 417 6.44 -7.01 -2.92
C PHE A 417 6.18 -7.71 -4.26
N ALA A 418 5.02 -7.47 -4.88
CA ALA A 418 4.69 -8.02 -6.20
C ALA A 418 5.67 -7.52 -7.28
N ILE A 419 6.00 -6.22 -7.28
CA ILE A 419 6.96 -5.61 -8.23
C ILE A 419 8.35 -6.21 -8.05
N LEU A 420 8.87 -6.25 -6.81
CA LEU A 420 10.20 -6.77 -6.49
C LEU A 420 10.31 -8.26 -6.83
N SER A 421 9.36 -9.08 -6.36
CA SER A 421 9.38 -10.53 -6.55
C SER A 421 9.31 -10.90 -8.03
N SER A 422 8.42 -10.28 -8.79
CA SER A 422 8.27 -10.58 -10.22
C SER A 422 9.46 -10.10 -11.04
N SER A 423 10.02 -8.92 -10.73
CA SER A 423 11.24 -8.41 -11.39
C SER A 423 12.48 -9.24 -11.04
N ALA A 424 12.63 -9.65 -9.78
CA ALA A 424 13.71 -10.54 -9.35
C ALA A 424 13.60 -11.92 -10.01
N GLY A 425 12.38 -12.44 -10.19
CA GLY A 425 12.11 -13.66 -10.95
C GLY A 425 12.62 -13.57 -12.40
N LEU A 426 12.32 -12.47 -13.10
CA LEU A 426 12.81 -12.20 -14.46
C LEU A 426 14.34 -12.12 -14.50
N LEU A 427 14.95 -11.39 -13.57
CA LEU A 427 16.41 -11.29 -13.47
C LEU A 427 17.06 -12.67 -13.26
N GLY A 428 16.63 -13.37 -12.22
CA GLY A 428 17.21 -14.65 -11.80
C GLY A 428 17.05 -15.74 -12.86
N CYS A 429 15.86 -15.89 -13.43
CA CYS A 429 15.57 -16.98 -14.37
C CYS A 429 16.19 -16.73 -15.75
N ILE A 430 16.15 -15.49 -16.26
CA ILE A 430 16.61 -15.18 -17.62
C ILE A 430 18.14 -14.95 -17.66
N PHE A 431 18.69 -14.29 -16.64
CA PHE A 431 20.11 -13.89 -16.63
C PHE A 431 20.98 -14.74 -15.71
N GLY A 432 20.42 -15.36 -14.66
CA GLY A 432 21.16 -16.23 -13.75
C GLY A 432 21.94 -17.35 -14.47
N PRO A 433 21.29 -18.17 -15.33
CA PRO A 433 21.97 -19.21 -16.10
C PRO A 433 23.09 -18.66 -17.02
N LYS A 434 22.92 -17.44 -17.55
CA LYS A 434 23.91 -16.81 -18.45
C LYS A 434 25.11 -16.31 -17.69
N CYS A 435 24.89 -15.66 -16.56
CA CYS A 435 25.96 -15.23 -15.67
C CYS A 435 26.75 -16.44 -15.16
N TYR A 436 26.06 -17.52 -14.80
CA TYR A 436 26.70 -18.79 -14.42
C TYR A 436 27.64 -19.31 -15.51
N ILE A 437 27.21 -19.33 -16.78
CA ILE A 437 28.07 -19.77 -17.89
C ILE A 437 29.25 -18.83 -18.10
N ILE A 438 29.03 -17.50 -18.06
CA ILE A 438 30.08 -16.50 -18.25
C ILE A 438 31.18 -16.62 -17.19
N PHE A 439 30.81 -16.82 -15.92
CA PHE A 439 31.78 -16.89 -14.82
C PHE A 439 32.40 -18.28 -14.61
N LEU A 440 31.59 -19.35 -14.65
CA LEU A 440 32.03 -20.68 -14.25
C LEU A 440 32.34 -21.62 -15.42
N ARG A 441 31.92 -21.27 -16.65
CA ARG A 441 32.18 -22.06 -17.86
C ARG A 441 32.61 -21.18 -19.05
N PRO A 442 33.68 -20.36 -18.93
CA PRO A 442 34.13 -19.48 -20.00
C PRO A 442 34.51 -20.23 -21.29
N GLN A 443 34.85 -21.52 -21.22
CA GLN A 443 35.13 -22.37 -22.38
C GLN A 443 33.94 -22.53 -23.35
N LEU A 444 32.71 -22.32 -22.87
CA LEU A 444 31.50 -22.33 -23.71
C LEU A 444 31.26 -20.97 -24.41
N ASN A 445 32.06 -19.95 -24.08
CA ASN A 445 31.96 -18.60 -24.60
C ASN A 445 32.99 -18.31 -25.72
N THR A 446 33.92 -19.21 -25.97
CA THR A 446 34.86 -19.13 -27.09
C THR A 446 34.26 -19.72 -28.37
N LYS A 447 34.40 -19.01 -29.49
CA LYS A 447 34.12 -19.59 -30.82
C LYS A 447 35.11 -20.75 -31.01
N VAL A 448 34.65 -21.99 -30.91
CA VAL A 448 35.40 -23.10 -31.51
C VAL A 448 35.34 -22.82 -33.00
N ILE A 449 36.44 -22.34 -33.57
CA ILE A 449 36.67 -22.39 -35.01
C ILE A 449 36.68 -23.88 -35.34
N ALA A 450 35.54 -24.39 -35.82
CA ALA A 450 35.52 -25.69 -36.45
C ALA A 450 36.35 -25.56 -37.72
N GLN A 451 37.55 -26.15 -37.70
CA GLN A 451 38.34 -26.42 -38.90
C GLN A 451 37.69 -27.52 -39.72
#